data_AF-A0A376FGD9-F1
#
_entry.id   AF-A0A376FGD9-F1
#
_cell.length_a   1.000
_cell.length_b   1.000
_cell.length_c   1.000
_cell.angle_alpha   90.00
_cell.angle_beta   90.00
_cell.angle_gamma   90.00
#
_symmetry.space_group_name_H-M   'P 1'
#
loop_
_entity.id
_entity.type
_entity.pdbx_description
1 polymer ?
#
loop_
_entity_poly.entity_id
_entity_poly.type
_entity_poly.pdbx_seq_one_letter_code
_entity_poly.pdbx_strand_id
1 'polypeptide(L)'
;MLIKDEEGKEMILSYLNQGDFIGELGLFEEGQERSAWVRAKTACEVAEISYKKFRQLIQVNPDILMRLSSQMARRLQVTSEKVGNLAFLDVTGRIAQTLFEPGETARRHDPPGRHAN
;
A
#
# COMPACT_ATOMS: atom_id res chain seq x y z
N MET A 1 5.98 0.26 2.77
CA MET A 1 5.90 1.73 2.61
C MET A 1 6.32 2.38 3.91
N LEU A 2 7.23 3.36 3.85
CA LEU A 2 7.76 4.05 5.03
C LEU A 2 7.95 5.55 4.76
N ILE A 3 7.85 6.34 5.82
CA ILE A 3 8.22 7.75 5.84
C ILE A 3 9.44 7.95 6.73
N LYS A 4 10.12 9.08 6.55
CA LYS A 4 11.28 9.48 7.34
C LYS A 4 11.04 10.85 7.96
N ASP A 5 11.52 11.05 9.17
CA ASP A 5 11.65 12.40 9.73
C ASP A 5 12.96 13.07 9.25
N GLU A 6 13.20 14.29 9.73
CA GLU A 6 14.39 15.08 9.38
C GLU A 6 15.71 14.45 9.89
N GLU A 7 15.64 13.63 10.94
CA GLU A 7 16.78 12.89 11.49
C GLU A 7 17.00 11.53 10.78
N GLY A 8 16.13 11.19 9.83
CA GLY A 8 16.18 9.93 9.08
C GLY A 8 15.58 8.73 9.79
N LYS A 9 14.89 8.91 10.94
CA LYS A 9 14.16 7.84 11.61
C LYS A 9 13.00 7.40 10.75
N GLU A 10 12.88 6.09 10.56
CA GLU A 10 11.89 5.51 9.67
C GLU A 10 10.63 5.07 10.44
N MET A 11 9.46 5.40 9.91
CA MET A 11 8.18 4.87 10.37
C MET A 11 7.54 4.04 9.27
N ILE A 12 7.18 2.79 9.59
CA ILE A 12 6.48 1.89 8.66
C ILE A 12 5.00 2.26 8.62
N LEU A 13 4.56 2.85 7.51
CA LEU A 13 3.15 3.19 7.28
C LEU A 13 2.32 1.95 6.94
N SER A 14 2.84 1.06 6.10
CA SER A 14 2.11 -0.14 5.69
C SER A 14 3.03 -1.19 5.05
N TYR A 15 2.63 -2.46 5.15
CA TYR A 15 3.16 -3.56 4.35
C TYR A 15 2.27 -3.76 3.11
N LEU A 16 2.91 -3.96 1.98
CA LEU A 16 2.26 -4.14 0.67
C LEU A 16 2.60 -5.53 0.16
N ASN A 17 1.64 -6.21 -0.45
CA ASN A 17 1.74 -7.59 -0.92
C ASN A 17 1.21 -7.72 -2.35
N GLN A 18 1.17 -8.95 -2.85
CA GLN A 18 0.68 -9.25 -4.19
C GLN A 18 -0.71 -8.64 -4.42
N GLY A 19 -0.86 -7.93 -5.55
CA GLY A 19 -2.10 -7.27 -5.94
C GLY A 19 -2.26 -5.84 -5.42
N ASP A 20 -1.36 -5.34 -4.57
CA ASP A 20 -1.39 -3.95 -4.12
C ASP A 20 -0.85 -2.98 -5.19
N PHE A 21 -1.59 -1.91 -5.46
CA PHE A 21 -1.14 -0.80 -6.28
C PHE A 21 -0.18 0.10 -5.50
N ILE A 22 0.84 0.66 -6.14
CA ILE A 22 1.82 1.52 -5.44
C ILE A 22 2.09 2.75 -6.27
N GLY A 23 2.25 3.89 -5.60
CA GLY A 23 2.57 5.14 -6.27
C GLY A 23 1.37 5.74 -6.98
N GLU A 24 0.17 5.45 -6.50
CA GLU A 24 -1.09 5.87 -7.08
C GLU A 24 -1.47 7.32 -6.81
N LEU A 25 -0.91 7.93 -5.76
CA LEU A 25 -1.34 9.27 -5.34
C LEU A 25 -1.07 10.33 -6.42
N GLY A 26 0.05 10.21 -7.13
CA GLY A 26 0.36 11.08 -8.26
C GLY A 26 -0.46 10.81 -9.53
N LEU A 27 -1.37 9.83 -9.51
CA LEU A 27 -2.27 9.58 -10.63
C LEU A 27 -3.33 10.67 -10.76
N PHE A 28 -3.80 11.23 -9.64
CA PHE A 28 -4.99 12.11 -9.61
C PHE A 28 -4.63 13.59 -9.79
N GLU A 29 -3.46 14.01 -9.34
CA GLU A 29 -2.98 15.39 -9.42
C GLU A 29 -1.62 15.45 -10.15
N GLU A 30 -1.47 16.42 -11.04
CA GLU A 30 -0.20 16.65 -11.74
C GLU A 30 0.83 17.30 -10.81
N GLY A 31 2.11 16.96 -11.00
CA GLY A 31 3.22 17.55 -10.24
C GLY A 31 3.38 17.03 -8.81
N GLN A 32 2.62 16.02 -8.40
CA GLN A 32 2.75 15.41 -7.07
C GLN A 32 4.06 14.64 -6.90
N GLU A 33 4.75 14.90 -5.80
CA GLU A 33 5.92 14.14 -5.38
C GLU A 33 5.53 12.81 -4.71
N ARG A 34 6.50 11.89 -4.58
CA ARG A 34 6.27 10.64 -3.85
C ARG A 34 6.11 10.95 -2.36
N SER A 35 4.93 10.67 -1.80
CA SER A 35 4.63 10.91 -0.38
C SER A 35 5.35 9.98 0.59
N ALA A 36 5.89 8.86 0.10
CA ALA A 36 6.59 7.88 0.93
C ALA A 36 7.56 7.04 0.12
N TRP A 37 8.46 6.38 0.83
CA TRP A 37 9.39 5.41 0.29
C TRP A 37 8.76 4.02 0.25
N VAL A 38 9.15 3.25 -0.75
CA VAL A 38 8.76 1.84 -0.90
C VAL A 38 10.04 1.02 -0.97
N ARG A 39 10.20 0.11 -0.01
CA ARG A 39 11.35 -0.79 0.09
C ARG A 39 10.86 -2.22 -0.07
N ALA A 40 11.48 -2.97 -0.98
CA ALA A 40 11.23 -4.39 -1.12
C ALA A 40 11.68 -5.13 0.15
N LYS A 41 10.78 -5.90 0.75
CA LYS A 41 11.07 -6.74 1.94
C LYS A 41 11.66 -8.10 1.54
N THR A 42 11.32 -8.56 0.34
CA THR A 42 11.76 -9.81 -0.28
C THR A 42 12.06 -9.56 -1.76
N ALA A 43 12.54 -10.58 -2.49
CA ALA A 43 12.49 -10.54 -3.95
C ALA A 43 11.03 -10.35 -4.40
N CYS A 44 10.80 -9.43 -5.33
CA CYS A 44 9.47 -9.06 -5.80
C CYS A 44 9.49 -8.88 -7.32
N GLU A 45 8.36 -9.18 -7.95
CA GLU A 45 8.05 -8.78 -9.32
C GLU A 45 6.99 -7.67 -9.26
N VAL A 46 7.23 -6.57 -9.97
CA VAL A 46 6.37 -5.38 -9.94
C VAL A 46 6.03 -4.99 -11.37
N ALA A 47 4.73 -4.92 -11.67
CA ALA A 47 4.25 -4.40 -12.94
C ALA A 47 4.22 -2.86 -12.90
N GLU A 48 4.80 -2.23 -13.91
CA GLU A 48 4.84 -0.77 -14.04
C GLU A 48 4.02 -0.27 -15.22
N ILE A 49 3.35 0.86 -15.02
CA ILE A 49 2.55 1.52 -16.05
C ILE A 49 2.61 3.04 -15.84
N SER A 50 2.81 3.78 -16.93
CA SER A 50 2.78 5.24 -16.86
C SER A 50 1.37 5.74 -16.55
N TYR A 51 1.24 6.86 -15.82
CA TYR A 51 -0.07 7.45 -15.53
C TYR A 51 -0.88 7.75 -16.79
N LYS A 52 -0.21 8.18 -17.87
CA LYS A 52 -0.86 8.40 -19.17
C LYS A 52 -1.54 7.13 -19.68
N LYS A 53 -0.84 6.00 -19.66
CA LYS A 53 -1.38 4.71 -20.11
C LYS A 53 -2.44 4.17 -19.15
N PHE A 54 -2.26 4.39 -17.83
CA PHE A 54 -3.26 4.01 -16.85
C PHE A 54 -4.57 4.79 -17.02
N ARG A 55 -4.50 6.12 -17.26
CA ARG A 55 -5.69 6.94 -17.57
C ARG A 55 -6.40 6.46 -18.84
N GLN A 56 -5.66 6.04 -19.86
CA GLN A 56 -6.26 5.41 -21.05
C GLN A 56 -6.95 4.08 -20.70
N LEU A 57 -6.34 3.25 -19.86
CA LEU A 57 -6.92 1.98 -19.42
C LEU A 57 -8.23 2.18 -18.64
N ILE A 58 -8.31 3.22 -17.81
CA ILE A 58 -9.54 3.58 -17.09
C ILE A 58 -10.70 3.85 -18.06
N GLN A 59 -10.43 4.48 -19.21
CA GLN A 59 -11.48 4.75 -20.22
C GLN A 59 -11.99 3.47 -20.88
N VAL A 60 -11.15 2.44 -21.00
CA VAL A 60 -11.50 1.16 -21.62
C VAL A 60 -12.15 0.21 -20.60
N ASN A 61 -11.66 0.20 -19.37
CA ASN A 61 -12.15 -0.64 -18.29
C ASN A 61 -12.15 0.13 -16.95
N PRO A 62 -13.25 0.80 -16.59
CA PRO A 62 -13.35 1.57 -15.35
C PRO A 62 -13.20 0.75 -14.07
N ASP A 63 -13.39 -0.59 -14.12
CA ASP A 63 -13.26 -1.45 -12.94
C ASP A 63 -11.85 -1.39 -12.32
N ILE A 64 -10.82 -1.10 -13.12
CA ILE A 64 -9.45 -0.94 -12.61
C ILE A 64 -9.36 0.24 -11.62
N LEU A 65 -10.10 1.32 -11.89
CA LEU A 65 -10.17 2.47 -11.00
C LEU A 65 -10.92 2.12 -9.72
N MET A 66 -11.99 1.33 -9.82
CA MET A 66 -12.71 0.86 -8.62
C MET A 66 -11.83 0.00 -7.72
N ARG A 67 -11.03 -0.90 -8.30
CA ARG A 67 -10.04 -1.69 -7.55
C ARG A 67 -9.00 -0.80 -6.88
N LEU A 68 -8.44 0.17 -7.60
CA LEU A 68 -7.49 1.12 -7.05
C LEU A 68 -8.08 1.93 -5.88
N SER A 69 -9.26 2.53 -6.10
CA SER A 69 -9.95 3.34 -5.11
C SER A 69 -10.31 2.53 -3.85
N SER A 70 -10.68 1.25 -3.99
CA SER A 70 -10.95 0.38 -2.85
C SER A 70 -9.71 0.18 -1.97
N GLN A 71 -8.52 0.05 -2.57
CA GLN A 71 -7.27 -0.05 -1.83
C GLN A 71 -6.90 1.26 -1.15
N MET A 72 -7.12 2.40 -1.81
CA MET A 72 -6.92 3.72 -1.20
C MET A 72 -7.82 3.92 0.02
N ALA A 73 -9.12 3.58 -0.09
CA ALA A 73 -10.06 3.66 1.02
C ALA A 73 -9.63 2.77 2.20
N ARG A 74 -9.19 1.53 1.91
CA ARG A 74 -8.66 0.63 2.94
C ARG A 74 -7.40 1.19 3.60
N ARG A 75 -6.47 1.76 2.83
CA ARG A 75 -5.24 2.38 3.36
C ARG A 75 -5.55 3.58 4.24
N LEU A 76 -6.51 4.41 3.86
CA LEU A 76 -6.96 5.52 4.68
C LEU A 76 -7.48 5.04 6.03
N GLN A 77 -8.38 4.05 6.03
CA GLN A 77 -8.90 3.45 7.27
C GLN A 77 -7.79 2.92 8.19
N VAL A 78 -6.86 2.12 7.64
CA VAL A 78 -5.74 1.56 8.40
C VAL A 78 -4.81 2.66 8.92
N THR A 79 -4.58 3.72 8.14
CA THR A 79 -3.75 4.84 8.58
C THR A 79 -4.43 5.64 9.68
N SER A 80 -5.74 5.89 9.59
CA SER A 80 -6.52 6.54 10.64
C SER A 80 -6.51 5.74 11.95
N GLU A 81 -6.62 4.40 11.86
CA GLU A 81 -6.48 3.52 13.02
C GLU A 81 -5.08 3.63 13.65
N LYS A 82 -4.02 3.61 12.84
CA LYS A 82 -2.65 3.80 13.32
C LYS A 82 -2.44 5.15 14.02
N VAL A 83 -3.01 6.23 13.48
CA VAL A 83 -2.98 7.56 14.12
C VAL A 83 -3.67 7.51 15.47
N GLY A 84 -4.83 6.85 15.57
CA GLY A 84 -5.52 6.62 16.84
C GLY A 84 -4.65 5.85 17.85
N ASN A 85 -4.04 4.75 17.42
CA ASN A 85 -3.16 3.94 18.28
C ASN A 85 -1.96 4.75 18.79
N LEU A 86 -1.38 5.63 17.95
CA LEU A 86 -0.29 6.52 18.35
C LEU A 86 -0.75 7.58 19.36
N ALA A 87 -1.98 8.08 19.22
CA ALA A 87 -2.53 9.12 20.10
C ALA A 87 -3.03 8.59 21.44
N PHE A 88 -3.58 7.37 21.49
CA PHE A 88 -4.34 6.87 22.64
C PHE A 88 -3.72 5.67 23.36
N LEU A 89 -2.83 4.90 22.73
CA LEU A 89 -2.17 3.77 23.37
C LEU A 89 -0.78 4.15 23.85
N ASP A 90 -0.36 3.60 24.99
CA ASP A 90 1.02 3.64 25.43
C ASP A 90 1.89 2.69 24.58
N VAL A 91 3.20 2.69 24.81
CA VAL A 91 4.14 1.83 24.07
C VAL A 91 3.75 0.35 24.22
N THR A 92 3.37 -0.07 25.43
CA THR A 92 3.00 -1.45 25.74
C THR A 92 1.77 -1.88 24.93
N GLY A 93 0.72 -1.05 24.93
CA GLY A 93 -0.51 -1.30 24.17
C GLY A 93 -0.27 -1.42 22.67
N ARG A 94 0.59 -0.56 22.10
CA ARG A 94 0.94 -0.63 20.67
C ARG A 94 1.71 -1.90 20.31
N ILE A 95 2.64 -2.32 21.17
CA ILE A 95 3.37 -3.58 20.96
C ILE A 95 2.41 -4.77 21.03
N ALA A 96 1.54 -4.81 22.05
CA ALA A 96 0.55 -5.87 22.19
C ALA A 96 -0.35 -5.96 20.95
N GLN A 97 -0.93 -4.84 20.49
CA GLN A 97 -1.77 -4.80 19.30
C GLN A 97 -1.04 -5.31 18.06
N THR A 98 0.20 -4.88 17.84
CA THR A 98 1.01 -5.33 16.68
C THR A 98 1.29 -6.85 16.72
N LEU A 99 1.44 -7.43 17.90
CA LEU A 99 1.64 -8.88 18.06
C LEU A 99 0.35 -9.68 17.87
N PHE A 100 -0.81 -9.10 18.22
CA PHE A 100 -2.13 -9.73 18.06
C PHE A 100 -2.78 -9.49 16.69
N GLU A 101 -2.36 -8.45 15.96
CA GLU A 101 -2.72 -8.30 14.55
C GLU A 101 -2.28 -9.58 13.83
N PRO A 102 -3.22 -10.35 13.25
CA PRO A 102 -2.87 -11.54 12.49
C PRO A 102 -1.82 -11.16 11.45
N GLY A 103 -0.80 -12.01 11.26
CA GLY A 103 0.18 -11.89 10.17
C GLY A 103 -0.44 -12.07 8.77
N GLU A 104 -1.69 -11.66 8.57
CA GLU A 104 -2.55 -11.83 7.40
C GLU A 104 -2.10 -11.03 6.19
N THR A 105 -1.12 -10.14 6.33
CA THR A 105 -0.46 -9.59 5.15
C THR A 105 0.44 -10.61 4.45
N ALA A 106 0.80 -11.75 5.06
CA ALA A 106 1.67 -12.76 4.45
C ALA A 106 0.95 -13.99 3.82
N ARG A 107 -0.39 -14.06 3.83
CA ARG A 107 -1.13 -15.28 3.42
C ARG A 107 -2.30 -15.08 2.46
N ARG A 108 -2.15 -14.22 1.46
CA ARG A 108 -2.98 -14.35 0.24
C ARG A 108 -2.18 -15.14 -0.79
N HIS A 109 -2.18 -16.46 -0.62
CA HIS A 109 -1.72 -17.42 -1.61
C HIS A 109 -2.80 -17.52 -2.70
N ASP A 110 -2.54 -16.96 -3.87
CA ASP A 110 -3.22 -17.38 -5.10
C ASP A 110 -2.39 -18.56 -5.68
N PRO A 111 -3.01 -19.63 -6.19
CA PRO A 111 -2.25 -20.75 -6.75
C PRO A 111 -1.49 -20.31 -8.01
N PRO A 112 -0.37 -20.96 -8.36
CA PRO A 112 0.41 -20.60 -9.53
C PRO A 112 -0.46 -20.68 -10.80
N GLY A 113 -0.43 -19.59 -11.56
CA GLY A 113 -1.17 -19.43 -12.80
C GLY A 113 -0.93 -20.58 -13.77
N ARG A 114 -2.01 -21.07 -14.38
CA ARG A 114 -1.94 -21.88 -15.60
C ARG A 114 -1.35 -21.00 -16.70
N HIS A 115 -0.07 -21.22 -16.99
CA HIS A 115 0.44 -20.99 -18.33
C HIS A 115 -0.32 -21.93 -19.29
N ALA A 116 -1.13 -21.36 -20.16
CA ALA A 116 -1.57 -22.02 -21.38
C ALA A 116 -0.91 -21.27 -22.54
N ASN A 117 -0.24 -22.05 -23.38
CA ASN A 117 0.27 -21.67 -24.70
C ASN A 117 -0.75 -20.90 -25.54
#